data_AF-K0FA21-F1
#
_entry.id   AF-K0FA21-F1
#
_cell.length_a   1.000
_cell.length_b   1.000
_cell.length_c   1.000
_cell.angle_alpha   90.00
_cell.angle_beta   90.00
_cell.angle_gamma   90.00
#
_symmetry.space_group_name_H-M   'P 1'
#
loop_
_entity.id
_entity.type
_entity.pdbx_description
1 polymer ?
#
loop_
_entity_poly.entity_id
_entity_poly.type
_entity_poly.pdbx_seq_one_letter_code
_entity_poly.pdbx_strand_id
1 'polypeptide(L)'
;MAPTHRADSAGHTYTYNVFMFDPITLAVGAGIAGVGWAIGRYGHRAAFGKTKSAAQCGCGHDLSVHDPNGECHTELRRSVAPSVWEWVQCPCRRYTGPLPVEDYFSRPFLPPKE
;
A
#
# COMPACT_ATOMS: atom_id res chain seq x y z
N MET A 1 11.24 16.25 44.36
CA MET A 1 10.79 14.94 44.90
C MET A 1 11.99 14.22 45.47
N ALA A 2 11.94 13.81 46.75
CA ALA A 2 13.00 13.01 47.36
C ALA A 2 12.99 11.58 46.80
N PRO A 3 14.16 10.93 46.62
CA PRO A 3 14.23 9.54 46.21
C PRO A 3 13.62 8.64 47.29
N THR A 4 12.66 7.82 46.90
CA THR A 4 12.05 6.81 47.76
C THR A 4 12.95 5.58 47.81
N HIS A 5 13.72 5.43 48.89
CA HIS A 5 14.47 4.20 49.16
C HIS A 5 13.53 3.13 49.71
N ARG A 6 13.48 1.97 49.05
CA ARG A 6 12.89 0.75 49.63
C ARG A 6 13.93 -0.35 49.54
N ALA A 7 14.40 -0.83 50.69
CA ALA A 7 15.29 -1.97 50.77
C ALA A 7 14.47 -3.25 50.62
N ASP A 8 14.94 -4.17 49.77
CA ASP A 8 14.42 -5.54 49.74
C ASP A 8 15.10 -6.38 50.83
N SER A 9 14.45 -7.46 51.22
CA SER A 9 14.90 -8.45 52.22
C SER A 9 16.27 -9.10 51.92
N ALA A 10 16.77 -8.94 50.70
CA ALA A 10 18.10 -9.39 50.25
C ALA A 10 19.21 -8.32 50.39
N GLY A 11 18.95 -7.16 50.99
CA GLY A 11 19.97 -6.11 51.22
C GLY A 11 20.37 -5.31 49.98
N HIS A 12 19.66 -5.48 48.86
CA HIS A 12 19.87 -4.68 47.66
C HIS A 12 19.02 -3.40 47.74
N THR A 13 19.70 -2.26 47.82
CA THR A 13 19.08 -0.93 47.67
C THR A 13 18.94 -0.60 46.19
N TYR A 14 17.74 -0.77 45.64
CA TYR A 14 17.41 -0.29 44.30
C TYR A 14 16.88 1.15 44.38
N THR A 15 17.65 2.11 43.87
CA THR A 15 17.17 3.47 43.64
C THR A 15 16.31 3.49 42.38
N TYR A 16 15.01 3.31 42.52
CA TYR A 16 14.07 3.61 41.45
C TYR A 16 13.86 5.13 41.43
N ASN A 17 14.59 5.82 40.55
CA ASN A 17 14.15 7.16 40.18
C ASN A 17 12.89 6.98 39.35
N VAL A 18 11.75 7.39 39.89
CA VAL A 18 10.50 7.60 39.15
C VAL A 18 10.73 8.81 38.22
N PHE A 19 11.65 8.68 37.26
CA PHE A 19 11.75 9.61 36.15
C PHE A 19 10.57 9.28 35.27
N MET A 20 9.58 10.18 35.31
CA MET A 20 8.38 10.18 34.47
C MET A 20 8.69 9.92 32.99
N PHE A 21 9.93 10.15 32.53
CA PHE A 21 10.51 9.58 31.31
C PHE A 21 12.03 9.38 31.49
N ASP A 22 12.50 8.13 31.56
CA ASP A 22 13.94 7.83 31.52
C ASP A 22 14.51 8.14 30.11
N PRO A 23 15.63 8.90 30.00
CA PRO A 23 16.19 9.28 28.71
C PRO A 23 16.55 8.09 27.81
N ILE A 24 16.97 6.96 28.40
CA ILE A 24 17.30 5.76 27.61
C ILE A 24 16.03 5.18 27.00
N THR A 25 14.96 5.07 27.79
CA THR A 25 13.66 4.60 27.30
C THR A 25 13.11 5.50 26.18
N LEU A 26 13.24 6.82 26.30
CA LEU A 26 12.87 7.76 25.22
C LEU A 26 13.69 7.56 23.95
N ALA A 27 15.01 7.37 24.09
CA ALA A 27 15.90 7.14 22.95
C ALA A 27 15.55 5.83 22.23
N VAL A 28 15.26 4.76 22.96
CA VAL A 28 14.82 3.47 22.39
C VAL A 28 13.50 3.64 21.64
N GLY A 29 12.51 4.30 22.24
CA GLY A 29 11.21 4.56 21.59
C GLY A 29 11.34 5.38 20.30
N ALA A 30 12.14 6.44 20.32
CA ALA A 30 12.42 7.25 19.13
C ALA A 30 13.15 6.44 18.05
N GLY A 31 14.09 5.57 18.44
CA GLY A 31 14.78 4.66 17.53
C GLY A 31 13.83 3.70 16.81
N ILE A 32 12.96 3.02 17.56
CA ILE A 32 11.96 2.10 16.99
C ILE A 32 11.03 2.83 16.01
N ALA A 33 10.53 4.02 16.40
CA ALA A 33 9.67 4.82 15.54
C ALA A 33 10.39 5.26 14.24
N GLY A 34 11.66 5.68 14.34
CA GLY A 34 12.48 6.07 13.19
C GLY A 34 12.74 4.91 12.23
N VAL A 35 13.05 3.73 12.75
CA VAL A 35 13.24 2.51 11.93
C VAL A 35 11.94 2.14 11.22
N GLY A 36 10.80 2.16 11.92
CA GLY A 36 9.49 1.89 11.31
C GLY A 36 9.14 2.90 10.20
N TRP A 37 9.41 4.18 10.42
CA TRP A 37 9.21 5.23 9.41
C TRP A 37 10.12 5.02 8.19
N ALA A 38 11.40 4.71 8.39
CA ALA A 38 12.33 4.45 7.29
C ALA A 38 11.90 3.22 6.47
N ILE A 39 11.52 2.12 7.14
CA ILE A 39 10.99 0.93 6.46
C ILE A 39 9.71 1.27 5.68
N GLY A 40 8.80 2.08 6.23
CA GLY A 40 7.57 2.49 5.53
C GLY A 40 7.79 3.48 4.37
N ARG A 41 8.86 4.28 4.44
CA ARG A 41 9.22 5.30 3.43
C ARG A 41 10.00 4.70 2.26
N TYR A 42 10.93 3.78 2.55
CA TYR A 42 11.85 3.18 1.57
C TYR A 42 11.50 1.74 1.21
N GLY A 43 10.83 1.00 2.10
CA GLY A 43 10.18 -0.23 1.72
C GLY A 43 9.06 0.12 0.76
N HIS A 44 9.19 -0.32 -0.49
CA HIS A 44 8.07 -0.33 -1.41
C HIS A 44 6.91 -1.00 -0.67
N ARG A 45 5.79 -0.28 -0.52
CA ARG A 45 4.52 -0.90 -0.12
C ARG A 45 4.20 -1.93 -1.19
N ALA A 46 4.77 -3.13 -1.06
CA ALA A 46 4.30 -4.29 -1.79
C ALA A 46 2.82 -4.34 -1.45
N ALA A 47 1.99 -4.12 -2.47
CA ALA A 47 0.56 -3.98 -2.36
C ALA A 47 -0.03 -5.29 -1.82
N PHE A 48 0.06 -5.51 -0.51
CA PHE A 48 -0.65 -6.54 0.21
C PHE A 48 -2.10 -6.08 0.35
N GLY A 49 -2.81 -6.19 -0.77
CA GLY A 49 -4.15 -5.65 -0.94
C GLY A 49 -4.50 -5.53 -2.41
N LYS A 50 -4.31 -6.60 -3.19
CA LYS A 50 -4.94 -6.72 -4.51
C LYS A 50 -6.44 -6.89 -4.28
N THR A 51 -7.14 -5.78 -3.99
CA THR A 51 -8.55 -5.66 -4.36
C THR A 51 -8.65 -6.15 -5.79
N LYS A 52 -9.47 -7.20 -6.01
CA LYS A 52 -9.71 -7.86 -7.31
C LYS A 52 -9.44 -6.86 -8.41
N SER A 53 -8.30 -6.99 -9.09
CA SER A 53 -7.90 -6.04 -10.11
C SER A 53 -9.04 -5.98 -11.10
N ALA A 54 -9.74 -4.84 -11.15
CA ALA A 54 -10.69 -4.55 -12.21
C ALA A 54 -9.99 -4.93 -13.51
N ALA A 55 -10.66 -5.71 -14.35
CA ALA A 55 -10.03 -6.34 -15.52
C ALA A 55 -9.22 -5.28 -16.29
N GLN A 56 -7.89 -5.35 -16.22
CA GLN A 56 -7.05 -4.36 -16.86
C GLN A 56 -6.99 -4.72 -18.34
N CYS A 57 -7.25 -3.73 -19.19
CA CYS A 57 -7.03 -3.89 -20.62
C CYS A 57 -5.51 -4.07 -20.88
N GLY A 58 -5.11 -4.54 -22.06
CA GLY A 58 -3.69 -4.69 -22.44
C GLY A 58 -2.87 -3.39 -22.36
N CYS A 59 -3.53 -2.23 -22.20
CA CYS A 59 -2.91 -0.93 -21.93
C CYS A 59 -2.63 -0.63 -20.44
N GLY A 60 -3.14 -1.44 -19.52
CA GLY A 60 -3.03 -1.23 -18.07
C GLY A 60 -4.11 -0.33 -17.45
N HIS A 61 -5.04 0.21 -18.24
CA HIS A 61 -6.16 1.00 -17.71
C HIS A 61 -7.34 0.14 -17.27
N ASP A 62 -8.13 0.68 -16.35
CA ASP A 62 -9.34 0.05 -15.84
C ASP A 62 -10.38 -0.10 -16.97
N LEU A 63 -11.05 -1.25 -17.02
CA LEU A 63 -12.15 -1.50 -17.96
C LEU A 63 -13.28 -0.46 -17.83
N SER A 64 -13.43 0.17 -16.66
CA SER A 64 -14.40 1.24 -16.44
C SER A 64 -14.17 2.48 -17.31
N VAL A 65 -12.96 2.65 -17.85
CA VAL A 65 -12.61 3.78 -18.73
C VAL A 65 -12.75 3.41 -20.21
N HIS A 66 -13.27 2.22 -20.51
CA HIS A 66 -13.57 1.78 -21.87
C HIS A 66 -15.05 1.93 -22.20
N ASP A 67 -15.33 2.46 -23.39
CA ASP A 67 -16.66 2.42 -24.00
C ASP A 67 -17.05 0.94 -24.30
N PRO A 68 -18.36 0.59 -24.43
CA PRO A 68 -18.76 -0.73 -24.89
C PRO A 68 -18.18 -1.10 -26.26
N ASN A 69 -17.87 -0.10 -27.10
CA ASN A 69 -17.19 -0.26 -28.39
C ASN A 69 -15.69 -0.59 -28.25
N GLY A 70 -15.14 -0.56 -27.02
CA GLY A 70 -13.77 -0.92 -26.69
C GLY A 70 -12.75 0.23 -26.78
N GLU A 71 -13.20 1.45 -27.08
CA GLU A 71 -12.34 2.65 -27.07
C GLU A 71 -11.96 3.04 -25.65
N CYS A 72 -10.71 3.44 -25.45
CA CYS A 72 -10.21 3.89 -24.16
C CYS A 72 -10.33 5.42 -24.05
N HIS A 73 -10.95 5.92 -22.98
CA HIS A 73 -11.10 7.36 -22.73
C HIS A 73 -9.94 7.98 -21.92
N THR A 74 -8.91 7.20 -21.61
CA THR A 74 -7.72 7.71 -20.92
C THR A 74 -6.74 8.39 -21.88
N GLU A 75 -5.98 9.35 -21.36
CA GLU A 75 -4.85 9.97 -22.06
C GLU A 75 -3.51 9.41 -21.55
N LEU A 76 -2.57 9.25 -22.47
CA LEU A 76 -1.19 8.83 -22.20
C LEU A 76 -0.25 9.97 -22.62
N ARG A 77 0.81 10.17 -21.83
CA ARG A 77 1.85 11.14 -22.17
C ARG A 77 2.83 10.53 -23.17
N ARG A 78 2.83 11.01 -24.41
CA ARG A 78 3.74 10.56 -25.48
C ARG A 78 4.79 11.62 -25.76
N SER A 79 6.05 11.21 -25.88
CA SER A 79 7.11 12.09 -26.37
C SER A 79 6.99 12.22 -27.88
N VAL A 80 6.83 13.45 -28.37
CA VAL A 80 6.75 13.74 -29.81
C VAL A 80 8.11 14.23 -30.33
N ALA A 81 8.89 14.89 -29.47
CA ALA A 81 10.26 15.31 -29.72
C ALA A 81 11.07 15.25 -28.41
N PRO A 82 12.41 15.33 -28.46
CA PRO A 82 13.22 15.49 -27.26
C PRO A 82 12.71 16.71 -26.47
N SER A 83 12.35 16.52 -25.20
CA SER A 83 11.73 17.50 -24.29
C SER A 83 10.29 17.94 -24.57
N VAL A 84 9.64 17.51 -25.66
CA VAL A 84 8.23 17.82 -25.94
C VAL A 84 7.35 16.61 -25.64
N TRP A 85 6.40 16.83 -24.74
CA TRP A 85 5.42 15.84 -24.32
C TRP A 85 4.03 16.31 -24.73
N GLU A 86 3.28 15.41 -25.36
CA GLU A 86 1.88 15.63 -25.71
C GLU A 86 1.03 14.59 -24.99
N TRP A 87 -0.15 15.02 -24.54
CA TRP A 87 -1.18 14.11 -24.05
C TRP A 87 -1.97 13.61 -25.25
N VAL A 88 -1.88 12.32 -25.52
CA VAL A 88 -2.58 11.68 -26.64
C VAL A 88 -3.56 10.65 -26.09
N GLN A 89 -4.69 10.48 -26.76
CA GLN A 89 -5.64 9.43 -26.41
C GLN A 89 -4.95 8.05 -26.50
N CYS A 90 -5.24 7.18 -25.53
CA CYS A 90 -4.71 5.82 -25.52
C CYS A 90 -5.18 5.07 -26.78
N PRO A 91 -4.26 4.58 -27.65
CA PRO A 91 -4.62 3.94 -28.91
C PRO A 91 -5.12 2.50 -28.74
N CYS A 92 -5.31 2.05 -27.51
CA CYS A 92 -5.61 0.66 -27.22
C CYS A 92 -7.09 0.37 -27.43
N ARG A 93 -7.35 -0.68 -28.20
CA ARG A 93 -8.68 -1.29 -28.30
C ARG A 93 -8.76 -2.40 -27.27
N ARG A 94 -9.88 -2.46 -26.55
CA ARG A 94 -10.17 -3.51 -25.55
C ARG A 94 -9.76 -4.88 -26.10
N TYR A 95 -8.92 -5.61 -25.36
CA TYR A 95 -8.59 -6.99 -25.72
C TYR A 95 -9.86 -7.83 -25.62
N THR A 96 -10.40 -8.26 -26.75
CA THR A 96 -11.50 -9.21 -26.87
C THR A 96 -10.93 -10.60 -27.10
N GLY A 97 -10.11 -11.10 -26.18
CA GLY A 97 -9.64 -12.49 -26.21
C GLY A 97 -10.67 -13.46 -25.63
N PRO A 98 -10.37 -14.77 -25.67
CA PRO A 98 -11.17 -15.75 -24.96
C PRO A 98 -11.25 -15.38 -23.47
N LEU A 99 -12.40 -15.66 -22.86
CA LEU A 99 -12.66 -15.39 -21.45
C LEU A 99 -11.48 -15.89 -20.59
N PRO A 100 -10.89 -15.05 -19.72
CA PRO A 100 -9.84 -15.46 -18.81
C PRO A 100 -10.24 -16.74 -18.08
N VAL A 101 -9.30 -17.68 -17.96
CA VAL A 101 -9.56 -19.00 -17.38
C VAL A 101 -10.11 -18.87 -15.95
N GLU A 102 -9.70 -17.84 -15.23
CA GLU A 102 -10.18 -17.49 -13.89
C GLU A 102 -11.69 -17.22 -13.86
N ASP A 103 -12.23 -16.56 -14.89
CA ASP A 103 -13.66 -16.27 -15.01
C ASP A 103 -14.46 -17.54 -15.28
N TYR A 104 -13.89 -18.51 -16.02
CA TYR A 104 -14.49 -19.82 -16.26
C TYR A 104 -14.66 -20.63 -14.95
N PHE A 105 -13.74 -20.44 -14.01
CA PHE A 105 -13.79 -21.09 -12.69
C PHE A 105 -14.52 -20.27 -11.62
N SER A 106 -14.90 -19.04 -11.93
CA SER A 106 -15.68 -18.22 -11.02
C SER A 106 -17.13 -18.69 -11.00
N ARG A 107 -17.59 -19.24 -9.87
CA ARG A 107 -19.02 -19.54 -9.70
C ARG A 107 -19.78 -18.22 -9.64
N PRO A 108 -20.93 -18.09 -10.33
CA PRO A 108 -21.83 -16.96 -10.13
C PRO A 108 -22.12 -16.82 -8.63
N PHE A 109 -21.82 -15.65 -8.05
CA PHE A 109 -22.16 -15.38 -6.65
C PHE A 109 -23.67 -15.26 -6.44
N LEU A 110 -24.40 -14.92 -7.50
CA LEU A 110 -25.84 -14.77 -7.47
C LEU A 110 -26.51 -16.07 -7.95
N PRO A 111 -27.55 -16.54 -7.25
CA PRO A 111 -28.37 -17.65 -7.75
C PRO A 111 -28.99 -17.28 -9.12
N PRO A 112 -29.20 -18.26 -10.00
CA PRO A 112 -29.85 -18.02 -11.29
C PRO A 112 -31.22 -17.38 -11.04
N LYS A 113 -31.52 -16.29 -11.77
CA LYS A 113 -32.89 -15.78 -11.86
C LYS A 113 -33.65 -16.77 -12.73
N GLU A 114 -34.59 -17.49 -12.11
CA GLU A 114 -35.67 -18.17 -12.82
C GLU A 114 -36.56 -17.17 -13.58
#